data_AF-A0A522CH64-F1
#
_entry.id   AF-A0A522CH64-F1
#
_cell.length_a   1.000
_cell.length_b   1.000
_cell.length_c   1.000
_cell.angle_alpha   90.00
_cell.angle_beta   90.00
_cell.angle_gamma   90.00
#
_symmetry.space_group_name_H-M   'P 1'
#
loop_
_entity.id
_entity.type
_entity.pdbx_description
1 polymer ?
#
loop_
_entity_poly.entity_id
_entity_poly.type
_entity_poly.pdbx_seq_one_letter_code
_entity_poly.pdbx_strand_id
1 'polypeptide(L)'
;MAQAKDVVEKFVKPWLEKNHPNADLVILAGSFGRAMKQDSWQPIASSDLDLVIVYSDLEKGGFKAATQVFKYEDVGTALGEAKPREMMIDTNVHDLASLHYHDKIVKENTNFAFMNVMLDEGYIVMDKLGIGPVLQQKAKKFLDEGPAPTPAGRWQAEIDTLQGYLDDVRATGSTEEKRFLGAMALIQVCEYTLGVHQYWRSGSNQAYRRLSRFFPEDEKAITEGFSEIIRTGKTEKFEAVMEDLIQRGKDLLPKLPAGAGAPLYPVDKFVPKEEADEIRDMFLKFMTDHLCEALETSQKRGELAHLENLSSTLNFIKMSLESKEGVQGGQAKEAMRYLEKHYPDIMPMTLAALDDGEFEPLRKTAADALKHMGGLGYRRLENYYADDVARVNAAAANDDVKKAPAKHFHPKFS
;
A
#
# COMPACT_ATOMS: atom_id res chain seq x y z
N MET A 1 24.49 4.68 6.05
CA MET A 1 25.10 4.41 4.73
C MET A 1 25.94 3.13 4.68
N ALA A 2 26.94 2.95 5.56
CA ALA A 2 27.78 1.74 5.55
C ALA A 2 26.95 0.44 5.61
N GLN A 3 25.88 0.42 6.41
CA GLN A 3 24.98 -0.72 6.52
C GLN A 3 24.21 -1.05 5.24
N ALA A 4 23.67 -0.05 4.53
CA ALA A 4 22.91 -0.27 3.29
C ALA A 4 23.82 -0.77 2.17
N LYS A 5 24.99 -0.15 2.01
CA LYS A 5 26.00 -0.59 1.03
C LYS A 5 26.49 -2.00 1.33
N ASP A 6 26.75 -2.33 2.60
CA ASP A 6 27.14 -3.68 3.00
C ASP A 6 26.04 -4.71 2.72
N VAL A 7 24.77 -4.39 3.00
CA VAL A 7 23.63 -5.26 2.63
C VAL A 7 23.62 -5.48 1.11
N VAL A 8 23.81 -4.45 0.30
CA VAL A 8 23.82 -4.60 -1.16
C VAL A 8 24.99 -5.48 -1.63
N GLU A 9 26.20 -5.17 -1.21
CA GLU A 9 27.42 -5.82 -1.72
C GLU A 9 27.62 -7.23 -1.15
N LYS A 10 27.38 -7.44 0.14
CA LYS A 10 27.66 -8.71 0.82
C LYS A 10 26.48 -9.68 0.81
N PHE A 11 25.26 -9.18 0.61
CA PHE A 11 24.06 -10.01 0.64
C PHE A 11 23.26 -9.96 -0.66
N VAL A 12 22.74 -8.80 -1.07
CA VAL A 12 21.82 -8.70 -2.22
C VAL A 12 22.47 -9.21 -3.51
N LYS A 13 23.69 -8.77 -3.83
CA LYS A 13 24.39 -9.22 -5.05
C LYS A 13 24.64 -10.74 -5.06
N PRO A 14 25.26 -11.35 -4.04
CA PRO A 14 25.39 -12.82 -3.98
C PRO A 14 24.05 -13.56 -4.00
N TRP A 15 23.04 -13.02 -3.34
CA TRP A 15 21.70 -13.60 -3.35
C TRP A 15 21.08 -13.57 -4.74
N LEU A 16 21.24 -12.48 -5.50
CA LEU A 16 20.80 -12.36 -6.88
C LEU A 16 21.56 -13.30 -7.82
N GLU A 17 22.87 -13.44 -7.67
CA GLU A 17 23.67 -14.39 -8.46
C GLU A 17 23.20 -15.83 -8.25
N LYS A 18 22.83 -16.18 -7.01
CA LYS A 18 22.31 -17.52 -6.68
C LYS A 18 20.88 -17.74 -7.16
N ASN A 19 19.98 -16.78 -6.92
CA ASN A 19 18.54 -16.98 -7.10
C ASN A 19 18.01 -16.47 -8.44
N HIS A 20 18.66 -15.46 -9.02
CA HIS A 20 18.24 -14.78 -10.25
C HIS A 20 19.43 -14.54 -11.22
N PRO A 21 20.26 -15.57 -11.53
CA PRO A 21 21.48 -15.41 -12.36
C PRO A 21 21.20 -14.83 -13.75
N ASN A 22 20.01 -15.11 -14.28
CA ASN A 22 19.57 -14.73 -15.62
C ASN A 22 18.77 -13.42 -15.66
N ALA A 23 18.62 -12.70 -14.53
CA ALA A 23 17.94 -11.41 -14.56
C ALA A 23 18.70 -10.39 -15.42
N ASP A 24 17.96 -9.58 -16.17
CA ASP A 24 18.50 -8.58 -17.09
C ASP A 24 18.63 -7.22 -16.41
N LEU A 25 17.68 -6.88 -15.53
CA LEU A 25 17.68 -5.68 -14.71
C LEU A 25 17.20 -6.02 -13.31
N VAL A 26 17.87 -5.47 -12.30
CA VAL A 26 17.41 -5.52 -10.92
C VAL A 26 17.46 -4.12 -10.32
N ILE A 27 16.33 -3.68 -9.80
CA ILE A 27 16.17 -2.42 -9.09
C ILE A 27 15.87 -2.74 -7.63
N LEU A 28 16.71 -2.26 -6.72
CA LEU A 28 16.45 -2.25 -5.29
C LEU A 28 15.63 -1.00 -4.95
N ALA A 29 14.41 -1.20 -4.50
CA ALA A 29 13.46 -0.17 -4.16
C ALA A 29 13.34 0.01 -2.64
N GLY A 30 12.31 0.72 -2.21
CA GLY A 30 12.00 0.89 -0.80
C GLY A 30 13.08 1.61 -0.01
N SER A 31 13.21 1.26 1.27
CA SER A 31 14.08 1.97 2.20
C SER A 31 15.56 1.78 1.86
N PHE A 32 15.99 0.58 1.47
CA PHE A 32 17.36 0.33 1.03
C PHE A 32 17.67 0.97 -0.32
N GLY A 33 16.74 0.92 -1.28
CA GLY A 33 16.89 1.60 -2.57
C GLY A 33 17.08 3.10 -2.43
N ARG A 34 16.22 3.74 -1.64
CA ARG A 34 16.35 5.18 -1.32
C ARG A 34 17.66 5.49 -0.60
N ALA A 35 18.08 4.67 0.37
CA ALA A 35 19.36 4.86 1.07
C ALA A 35 20.58 4.77 0.15
N MET A 36 20.49 3.97 -0.92
CA MET A 36 21.54 3.86 -1.93
C MET A 36 21.53 5.03 -2.94
N LYS A 37 20.35 5.63 -3.18
CA LYS A 37 20.18 6.76 -4.12
C LYS A 37 20.33 8.13 -3.46
N GLN A 38 20.06 8.23 -2.16
CA GLN A 38 20.01 9.47 -1.38
C GLN A 38 20.84 9.31 -0.10
N ASP A 39 21.89 10.11 0.05
CA ASP A 39 22.81 10.05 1.19
C ASP A 39 22.13 10.30 2.56
N SER A 40 20.99 11.00 2.57
CA SER A 40 20.26 11.36 3.78
C SER A 40 19.31 10.27 4.31
N TRP A 41 19.07 9.19 3.56
CA TRP A 41 18.09 8.17 3.96
C TRP A 41 18.78 6.99 4.69
N GLN A 42 18.18 6.52 5.78
CA GLN A 42 18.63 5.33 6.50
C GLN A 42 17.48 4.32 6.64
N PRO A 43 17.65 3.06 6.20
CA PRO A 43 16.71 2.00 6.51
C PRO A 43 16.61 1.80 8.02
N ILE A 44 15.44 1.39 8.51
CA ILE A 44 15.27 1.01 9.92
C ILE A 44 15.56 -0.48 10.10
N ALA A 45 15.72 -0.94 11.35
CA ALA A 45 16.06 -2.32 11.64
C ALA A 45 15.08 -3.35 11.07
N SER A 46 13.80 -3.00 10.97
CA SER A 46 12.73 -3.83 10.39
C SER A 46 12.48 -3.57 8.90
N SER A 47 13.33 -2.80 8.21
CA SER A 47 13.19 -2.64 6.76
C SER A 47 13.47 -3.94 6.03
N ASP A 48 12.56 -4.27 5.12
CA ASP A 48 12.63 -5.32 4.12
C ASP A 48 13.44 -4.89 2.88
N LEU A 49 13.76 -5.87 2.04
CA LEU A 49 14.38 -5.67 0.73
C LEU A 49 13.33 -5.76 -0.36
N ASP A 50 12.92 -4.61 -0.89
CA ASP A 50 12.05 -4.56 -2.05
C ASP A 50 12.86 -4.60 -3.35
N LEU A 51 12.64 -5.59 -4.20
CA LEU A 51 13.33 -5.79 -5.47
C LEU A 51 12.34 -5.80 -6.63
N VAL A 52 12.69 -5.13 -7.73
CA VAL A 52 12.06 -5.32 -9.03
C VAL A 52 13.05 -6.04 -9.92
N ILE A 53 12.69 -7.23 -10.38
CA ILE A 53 13.55 -8.11 -11.17
C ILE A 53 12.93 -8.26 -12.55
N VAL A 54 13.65 -7.80 -13.57
CA VAL A 54 13.17 -7.80 -14.95
C VAL A 54 13.97 -8.82 -15.79
N TYR A 55 13.23 -9.64 -16.51
CA TYR A 55 13.72 -10.58 -17.51
C TYR A 55 13.27 -10.13 -18.91
N SER A 56 14.12 -10.34 -19.90
CA SER A 56 13.79 -10.23 -21.32
C SER A 56 12.86 -11.36 -21.78
N ASP A 57 12.98 -12.52 -21.13
CA ASP A 57 12.20 -13.72 -21.37
C ASP A 57 12.03 -14.48 -20.04
N LEU A 58 10.83 -14.37 -19.45
CA LEU A 58 10.50 -15.01 -18.17
C LEU A 58 10.63 -16.54 -18.24
N GLU A 59 10.18 -17.16 -19.35
CA GLU A 59 10.22 -18.61 -19.53
C GLU A 59 11.67 -19.12 -19.57
N LYS A 60 12.56 -18.45 -20.31
CA LYS A 60 13.99 -18.77 -20.30
C LYS A 60 14.65 -18.49 -18.95
N GLY A 61 14.11 -17.54 -18.19
CA GLY A 61 14.52 -17.25 -16.82
C GLY A 61 14.14 -18.35 -15.83
N GLY A 62 13.22 -19.25 -16.18
CA GLY A 62 12.64 -20.24 -15.26
C GLY A 62 11.61 -19.64 -14.31
N PHE A 63 11.06 -18.47 -14.63
CA PHE A 63 10.08 -17.76 -13.82
C PHE A 63 8.78 -17.55 -14.60
N LYS A 64 7.68 -17.42 -13.86
CA LYS A 64 6.49 -16.73 -14.35
C LYS A 64 6.55 -15.29 -13.84
N ALA A 65 5.86 -14.37 -14.51
CA ALA A 65 5.65 -13.04 -13.91
C ALA A 65 4.93 -13.22 -12.57
N ALA A 66 5.40 -12.55 -11.54
CA ALA A 66 4.85 -12.60 -10.21
C ALA A 66 4.94 -11.19 -9.63
N THR A 67 3.81 -10.65 -9.18
CA THR A 67 3.82 -9.30 -8.62
C THR A 67 4.68 -9.28 -7.38
N GLN A 68 4.61 -10.29 -6.51
CA GLN A 68 5.45 -10.35 -5.32
C GLN A 68 5.78 -11.80 -4.96
N VAL A 69 7.03 -12.04 -4.61
CA VAL A 69 7.54 -13.27 -4.00
C VAL A 69 8.35 -12.87 -2.78
N PHE A 70 7.91 -13.32 -1.61
CA PHE A 70 8.58 -13.02 -0.35
C PHE A 70 9.41 -14.21 0.14
N LYS A 71 10.60 -13.92 0.66
CA LYS A 71 11.45 -14.90 1.36
C LYS A 71 12.11 -14.25 2.57
N TYR A 72 12.16 -14.98 3.68
CA TYR A 72 12.99 -14.59 4.83
C TYR A 72 14.37 -15.22 4.67
N GLU A 73 15.40 -14.41 4.79
CA GLU A 73 16.79 -14.83 4.64
C GLU A 73 17.62 -14.33 5.82
N ASP A 74 18.59 -15.13 6.25
CA ASP A 74 19.55 -14.73 7.28
C ASP A 74 20.61 -13.77 6.70
N VAL A 75 20.29 -12.48 6.78
CA VAL A 75 21.17 -11.39 6.34
C VAL A 75 22.26 -11.12 7.37
N GLY A 76 21.97 -11.31 8.65
CA GLY A 76 22.91 -11.05 9.74
C GLY A 76 24.19 -11.87 9.59
N THR A 77 24.05 -13.19 9.40
CA THR A 77 25.21 -14.06 9.20
C THR A 77 25.99 -13.70 7.93
N ALA A 78 25.30 -13.35 6.84
CA ALA A 78 25.94 -12.91 5.59
C ALA A 78 26.75 -11.60 5.76
N LEU A 79 26.35 -10.74 6.70
CA LEU A 79 27.06 -9.53 7.06
C LEU A 79 28.20 -9.75 8.08
N GLY A 80 28.36 -10.97 8.59
CA GLY A 80 29.33 -11.30 9.64
C GLY A 80 28.84 -10.92 11.05
N GLU A 81 27.53 -10.75 11.24
CA GLU A 81 26.95 -10.55 12.57
C GLU A 81 27.04 -11.85 13.39
N ALA A 82 27.22 -11.73 14.72
CA ALA A 82 27.36 -12.89 15.60
C ALA A 82 26.05 -13.67 15.83
N LYS A 83 24.91 -13.07 15.49
CA LYS A 83 23.58 -13.67 15.60
C LYS A 83 22.87 -13.56 14.25
N PRO A 84 22.06 -14.58 13.88
CA PRO A 84 21.20 -14.48 12.72
C PRO A 84 20.30 -13.25 12.80
N ARG A 85 20.14 -12.59 11.67
CA ARG A 85 19.15 -11.51 11.51
C ARG A 85 18.37 -11.79 10.25
N GLU A 86 17.14 -12.25 10.43
CA GLU A 86 16.22 -12.51 9.34
C GLU A 86 15.74 -11.18 8.75
N MET A 87 15.71 -11.13 7.42
CA MET A 87 15.15 -10.02 6.66
C MET A 87 14.23 -10.59 5.60
N MET A 88 13.08 -9.95 5.43
CA MET A 88 12.17 -10.25 4.34
C MET A 88 12.71 -9.64 3.03
N ILE A 89 12.69 -10.43 1.97
CA ILE A 89 12.97 -10.00 0.60
C ILE A 89 11.67 -10.09 -0.18
N ASP A 90 11.14 -8.96 -0.62
CA ASP A 90 10.02 -8.86 -1.55
C ASP A 90 10.56 -8.73 -2.98
N THR A 91 10.25 -9.68 -3.85
CA THR A 91 10.65 -9.61 -5.27
C THR A 91 9.45 -9.51 -6.20
N ASN A 92 9.43 -8.44 -6.99
CA ASN A 92 8.46 -8.17 -8.04
C ASN A 92 9.10 -8.59 -9.37
N VAL A 93 8.72 -9.76 -9.89
CA VAL A 93 9.36 -10.42 -11.04
C VAL A 93 8.53 -10.18 -12.30
N HIS A 94 9.14 -9.51 -13.28
CA HIS A 94 8.45 -9.08 -14.49
C HIS A 94 9.28 -9.27 -15.75
N ASP A 95 8.60 -9.21 -16.88
CA ASP A 95 9.16 -8.78 -18.16
C ASP A 95 8.59 -7.39 -18.54
N LEU A 96 9.04 -6.85 -19.68
CA LEU A 96 8.55 -5.56 -20.14
C LEU A 96 7.05 -5.56 -20.49
N ALA A 97 6.52 -6.70 -20.93
CA ALA A 97 5.11 -6.82 -21.31
C ALA A 97 4.19 -6.79 -20.09
N SER A 98 4.55 -7.52 -19.03
CA SER A 98 3.85 -7.55 -17.75
C SER A 98 3.94 -6.21 -17.01
N LEU A 99 5.08 -5.50 -17.04
CA LEU A 99 5.15 -4.13 -16.51
C LEU A 99 4.21 -3.18 -17.25
N HIS A 100 4.19 -3.23 -18.59
CA HIS A 100 3.26 -2.42 -19.38
C HIS A 100 1.79 -2.72 -19.10
N TYR A 101 1.46 -4.00 -18.87
CA TYR A 101 0.13 -4.41 -18.46
C TYR A 101 -0.22 -3.88 -17.06
N HIS A 102 0.71 -4.00 -16.11
CA HIS A 102 0.55 -3.49 -14.75
C HIS A 102 0.20 -1.99 -14.76
N ASP A 103 0.89 -1.18 -15.57
CA ASP A 103 0.59 0.25 -15.74
C ASP A 103 -0.88 0.49 -16.14
N LYS A 104 -1.43 -0.32 -17.05
CA LYS A 104 -2.84 -0.20 -17.49
C LYS A 104 -3.81 -0.53 -16.37
N ILE A 105 -3.58 -1.66 -15.69
CA ILE A 105 -4.42 -2.09 -14.57
C ILE A 105 -4.41 -1.06 -13.45
N VAL A 106 -3.24 -0.53 -13.11
CA VAL A 106 -3.11 0.48 -12.07
C VAL A 106 -3.90 1.74 -12.41
N LYS A 107 -3.78 2.19 -13.67
CA LYS A 107 -4.44 3.40 -14.14
C LYS A 107 -5.97 3.26 -14.17
N GLU A 108 -6.48 2.05 -14.38
CA GLU A 108 -7.92 1.79 -14.50
C GLU A 108 -8.59 1.36 -13.19
N ASN A 109 -7.90 0.62 -12.32
CA ASN A 109 -8.55 -0.13 -11.24
C ASN A 109 -8.09 0.26 -9.84
N THR A 110 -6.78 0.47 -9.63
CA THR A 110 -6.23 0.49 -8.25
C THR A 110 -5.91 1.89 -7.75
N ASN A 111 -5.69 2.87 -8.63
CA ASN A 111 -5.23 4.23 -8.29
C ASN A 111 -3.99 4.24 -7.36
N PHE A 112 -3.25 3.12 -7.30
CA PHE A 112 -2.06 2.92 -6.48
C PHE A 112 -0.89 2.46 -7.35
N ALA A 113 0.00 3.40 -7.67
CA ALA A 113 1.13 3.16 -8.57
C ALA A 113 2.38 2.64 -7.85
N PHE A 114 2.23 1.60 -7.02
CA PHE A 114 3.33 1.07 -6.19
C PHE A 114 4.56 0.68 -7.02
N MET A 115 4.36 -0.11 -8.07
CA MET A 115 5.46 -0.52 -8.95
C MET A 115 6.18 0.66 -9.60
N ASN A 116 5.45 1.68 -10.05
CA ASN A 116 6.05 2.85 -10.67
C ASN A 116 6.86 3.66 -9.64
N VAL A 117 6.40 3.73 -8.38
CA VAL A 117 7.18 4.31 -7.28
C VAL A 117 8.47 3.51 -7.04
N MET A 118 8.40 2.19 -7.00
CA MET A 118 9.58 1.33 -6.83
C MET A 118 10.60 1.53 -7.95
N LEU A 119 10.13 1.61 -9.20
CA LEU A 119 10.97 1.84 -10.37
C LEU A 119 11.61 3.25 -10.35
N ASP A 120 10.85 4.30 -10.06
CA ASP A 120 11.34 5.68 -10.04
C ASP A 120 12.33 5.93 -8.89
N GLU A 121 11.97 5.54 -7.66
CA GLU A 121 12.79 5.82 -6.48
C GLU A 121 13.94 4.83 -6.29
N GLY A 122 13.88 3.67 -6.94
CA GLY A 122 14.83 2.59 -6.75
C GLY A 122 16.24 2.87 -7.25
N TYR A 123 17.18 2.10 -6.69
CA TYR A 123 18.58 2.03 -7.07
C TYR A 123 18.81 0.83 -8.00
N ILE A 124 19.41 1.08 -9.16
CA ILE A 124 19.75 0.01 -10.12
C ILE A 124 20.93 -0.78 -9.57
N VAL A 125 20.68 -2.03 -9.17
CA VAL A 125 21.72 -2.96 -8.70
C VAL A 125 22.44 -3.62 -9.86
N MET A 126 21.70 -3.94 -10.92
CA MET A 126 22.19 -4.61 -12.12
C MET A 126 21.38 -4.15 -13.34
N ASP A 127 22.04 -3.88 -14.47
CA ASP A 127 21.39 -3.55 -15.75
C ASP A 127 22.26 -4.04 -16.92
N LYS A 128 21.98 -5.26 -17.38
CA LYS A 128 22.73 -5.92 -18.47
C LYS A 128 22.38 -5.34 -19.84
N LEU A 129 21.19 -4.75 -19.98
CA LEU A 129 20.64 -4.27 -21.25
C LEU A 129 20.71 -2.75 -21.41
N GLY A 130 21.10 -2.01 -20.37
CA GLY A 130 21.10 -0.54 -20.36
C GLY A 130 19.70 0.08 -20.36
N ILE A 131 18.68 -0.67 -19.94
CA ILE A 131 17.27 -0.25 -20.00
C ILE A 131 16.79 0.41 -18.69
N GLY A 132 17.56 0.30 -17.61
CA GLY A 132 17.21 0.81 -16.29
C GLY A 132 16.80 2.28 -16.31
N PRO A 133 17.66 3.22 -16.78
CA PRO A 133 17.32 4.64 -16.83
C PRO A 133 16.05 4.94 -17.63
N VAL A 134 15.82 4.20 -18.72
CA VAL A 134 14.62 4.36 -19.56
C VAL A 134 13.36 3.93 -18.79
N LEU A 135 13.41 2.82 -18.06
CA LEU A 135 12.28 2.38 -17.23
C LEU A 135 12.02 3.34 -16.07
N GLN A 136 13.05 3.86 -15.40
CA GLN A 136 12.86 4.87 -14.36
C GLN A 136 12.22 6.15 -14.92
N GLN A 137 12.65 6.61 -16.11
CA GLN A 137 12.04 7.77 -16.76
C GLN A 137 10.57 7.53 -17.12
N LYS A 138 10.23 6.34 -17.63
CA LYS A 138 8.83 5.96 -17.91
C LYS A 138 8.00 5.91 -16.64
N ALA A 139 8.52 5.32 -15.58
CA ALA A 139 7.84 5.25 -14.29
C ALA A 139 7.61 6.66 -13.72
N LYS A 140 8.62 7.53 -13.77
CA LYS A 140 8.49 8.94 -13.40
C LYS A 140 7.39 9.63 -14.20
N LYS A 141 7.39 9.48 -15.54
CA LYS A 141 6.36 10.08 -16.39
C LYS A 141 4.96 9.58 -16.02
N PHE A 142 4.80 8.29 -15.77
CA PHE A 142 3.53 7.70 -15.32
C PHE A 142 3.07 8.30 -13.99
N LEU A 143 3.99 8.46 -13.03
CA LEU A 143 3.69 9.10 -11.75
C LEU A 143 3.27 10.57 -11.92
N ASP A 144 4.01 11.33 -12.74
CA ASP A 144 3.73 12.74 -13.03
C ASP A 144 2.38 12.94 -13.77
N GLU A 145 1.90 11.93 -14.52
CA GLU A 145 0.59 11.97 -15.21
C GLU A 145 -0.61 11.84 -14.27
N GLY A 146 -0.43 11.29 -13.06
CA GLY A 146 -1.52 11.06 -12.09
C GLY A 146 -2.47 9.90 -12.45
N PRO A 147 -3.33 9.49 -11.49
CA PRO A 147 -4.37 8.48 -11.69
C PRO A 147 -5.45 8.95 -12.68
N ALA A 148 -6.23 7.99 -13.20
CA ALA A 148 -7.46 8.33 -13.89
C ALA A 148 -8.45 9.01 -12.91
N PRO A 149 -9.29 9.94 -13.39
CA PRO A 149 -10.29 10.58 -12.54
C PRO A 149 -11.22 9.55 -11.88
N THR A 150 -11.39 9.66 -10.56
CA THR A 150 -12.34 8.84 -9.81
C THR A 150 -13.77 9.08 -10.34
N PRO A 151 -14.56 8.02 -10.58
CA PRO A 151 -15.97 8.18 -10.95
C PRO A 151 -16.78 8.92 -9.90
N ALA A 152 -17.75 9.72 -10.34
CA ALA A 152 -18.59 10.54 -9.46
C ALA A 152 -19.28 9.72 -8.36
N GLY A 153 -19.77 8.52 -8.66
CA GLY A 153 -20.40 7.65 -7.65
C GLY A 153 -19.43 7.17 -6.55
N ARG A 154 -18.20 6.81 -6.92
CA ARG A 154 -17.15 6.43 -5.95
C ARG A 154 -16.71 7.65 -5.14
N TRP A 155 -16.59 8.81 -5.79
CA TRP A 155 -16.23 10.06 -5.12
C TRP A 155 -17.29 10.50 -4.11
N GLN A 156 -18.58 10.36 -4.46
CA GLN A 156 -19.68 10.63 -3.53
C GLN A 156 -19.62 9.73 -2.30
N ALA A 157 -19.36 8.43 -2.47
CA ALA A 157 -19.23 7.51 -1.34
C ALA A 157 -18.07 7.89 -0.40
N GLU A 158 -16.98 8.45 -0.93
CA GLU A 158 -15.86 8.94 -0.12
C GLU A 158 -16.24 10.24 0.63
N ILE A 159 -16.99 11.15 0.00
CA ILE A 159 -17.56 12.33 0.67
C ILE A 159 -18.48 11.89 1.82
N ASP A 160 -19.37 10.93 1.57
CA ASP A 160 -20.32 10.42 2.55
C ASP A 160 -19.59 9.76 3.74
N THR A 161 -18.48 9.07 3.46
CA THR A 161 -17.64 8.46 4.51
C THR A 161 -17.03 9.53 5.41
N LEU A 162 -16.41 10.58 4.84
CA LEU A 162 -15.86 11.70 5.63
C LEU A 162 -16.95 12.43 6.41
N GLN A 163 -18.11 12.66 5.78
CA GLN A 163 -19.27 13.27 6.44
C GLN A 163 -19.75 12.45 7.63
N GLY A 164 -19.79 11.12 7.51
CA GLY A 164 -20.13 10.22 8.61
C GLY A 164 -19.20 10.35 9.82
N TYR A 165 -17.89 10.42 9.60
CA TYR A 165 -16.93 10.67 10.68
C TYR A 165 -17.15 12.04 11.35
N LEU A 166 -17.37 13.08 10.56
CA LEU A 166 -17.63 14.43 11.06
C LEU A 166 -18.91 14.47 11.92
N ASP A 167 -19.99 13.88 11.43
CA ASP A 167 -21.28 13.87 12.12
C ASP A 167 -21.21 13.05 13.41
N ASP A 168 -20.53 11.90 13.40
CA ASP A 168 -20.35 11.07 14.60
C ASP A 168 -19.50 11.75 15.68
N VAL A 169 -18.43 12.44 15.29
CA VAL A 169 -17.59 13.24 16.22
C VAL A 169 -18.38 14.37 16.86
N ARG A 170 -19.26 15.03 16.10
CA ARG A 170 -20.16 16.08 16.59
C ARG A 170 -21.24 15.55 17.52
N ALA A 171 -21.78 14.37 17.21
CA ALA A 171 -22.88 13.79 17.96
C ALA A 171 -22.44 13.18 19.29
N THR A 172 -21.19 12.70 19.39
CA THR A 172 -20.72 12.05 20.62
C THR A 172 -20.35 13.05 21.73
N GLY A 173 -20.76 12.72 22.96
CA GLY A 173 -20.37 13.43 24.17
C GLY A 173 -19.13 12.85 24.86
N SER A 174 -18.61 11.70 24.42
CA SER A 174 -17.43 11.05 25.03
C SER A 174 -16.15 11.56 24.39
N THR A 175 -15.19 11.99 25.22
CA THR A 175 -13.85 12.36 24.79
C THR A 175 -13.12 11.17 24.17
N GLU A 176 -13.27 9.98 24.77
CA GLU A 176 -12.68 8.72 24.31
C GLU A 176 -13.19 8.33 22.93
N GLU A 177 -14.51 8.39 22.70
CA GLU A 177 -15.11 8.14 21.38
C GLU A 177 -14.55 9.11 20.32
N LYS A 178 -14.42 10.41 20.63
CA LYS A 178 -13.85 11.40 19.70
C LYS A 178 -12.42 11.08 19.32
N ARG A 179 -11.59 10.74 20.31
CA ARG A 179 -10.19 10.36 20.09
C ARG A 179 -10.09 9.12 19.19
N PHE A 180 -10.91 8.11 19.46
CA PHE A 180 -10.95 6.87 18.67
C PHE A 180 -11.43 7.11 17.23
N LEU A 181 -12.52 7.88 17.05
CA LEU A 181 -13.04 8.24 15.73
C LEU A 181 -12.00 9.04 14.92
N GLY A 182 -11.31 10.00 15.56
CA GLY A 182 -10.20 10.73 14.95
C GLY A 182 -9.08 9.79 14.48
N ALA A 183 -8.69 8.81 15.32
CA ALA A 183 -7.67 7.83 14.96
C ALA A 183 -8.11 6.95 13.79
N MET A 184 -9.36 6.49 13.76
CA MET A 184 -9.90 5.67 12.67
C MET A 184 -10.01 6.41 11.33
N ALA A 185 -10.36 7.71 11.35
CA ALA A 185 -10.58 8.51 10.16
C ALA A 185 -9.30 8.89 9.41
N LEU A 186 -8.16 9.02 10.12
CA LEU A 186 -6.98 9.69 9.59
C LEU A 186 -6.45 9.14 8.26
N ILE A 187 -6.26 7.82 8.13
CA ILE A 187 -5.75 7.26 6.86
C ILE A 187 -6.69 7.55 5.70
N GLN A 188 -8.00 7.49 5.94
CA GLN A 188 -9.00 7.77 4.91
C GLN A 188 -8.95 9.24 4.50
N VAL A 189 -8.76 10.16 5.45
CA VAL A 189 -8.58 11.58 5.16
C VAL A 189 -7.31 11.86 4.37
N CYS A 190 -6.19 11.21 4.71
CA CYS A 190 -4.96 11.36 3.95
C CYS A 190 -5.12 10.87 2.51
N GLU A 191 -5.71 9.68 2.30
CA GLU A 191 -5.96 9.11 0.97
C GLU A 191 -6.99 9.92 0.16
N TYR A 192 -8.00 10.46 0.85
CA TYR A 192 -8.99 11.35 0.26
C TYR A 192 -8.35 12.64 -0.24
N THR A 193 -7.48 13.24 0.57
CA THR A 193 -6.75 14.46 0.23
C THR A 193 -5.87 14.27 -1.01
N LEU A 194 -5.18 13.14 -1.12
CA LEU A 194 -4.45 12.78 -2.35
C LEU A 194 -5.41 12.68 -3.54
N GLY A 195 -6.59 12.10 -3.35
CA GLY A 195 -7.65 12.04 -4.36
C GLY A 195 -8.15 13.42 -4.82
N VAL A 196 -8.31 14.38 -3.90
CA VAL A 196 -8.76 15.76 -4.22
C VAL A 196 -7.77 16.43 -5.17
N HIS A 197 -6.48 16.16 -4.98
CA HIS A 197 -5.41 16.67 -5.84
C HIS A 197 -5.20 15.85 -7.12
N GLN A 198 -6.05 14.86 -7.39
CA GLN A 198 -5.85 13.89 -8.47
C GLN A 198 -4.44 13.30 -8.43
N TYR A 199 -3.98 12.94 -7.23
CA TYR A 199 -2.68 12.33 -7.00
C TYR A 199 -2.82 10.86 -6.67
N TRP A 200 -1.78 10.08 -6.94
CA TRP A 200 -1.75 8.65 -6.65
C TRP A 200 -1.97 8.40 -5.16
N ARG A 201 -2.86 7.46 -4.84
CA ARG A 201 -3.11 6.96 -3.49
C ARG A 201 -2.02 6.01 -3.03
N SER A 202 -1.79 5.90 -1.73
CA SER A 202 -0.70 5.07 -1.15
C SER A 202 -1.19 3.74 -0.56
N GLY A 203 -2.48 3.62 -0.25
CA GLY A 203 -3.13 2.42 0.25
C GLY A 203 -2.70 1.98 1.66
N SER A 204 -1.95 2.79 2.41
CA SER A 204 -1.37 2.44 3.72
C SER A 204 -0.66 3.65 4.35
N ASN A 205 0.18 3.42 5.37
CA ASN A 205 0.98 4.38 6.15
C ASN A 205 2.02 5.24 5.38
N GLN A 206 1.83 5.45 4.08
CA GLN A 206 2.72 6.21 3.21
C GLN A 206 2.07 7.50 2.69
N ALA A 207 0.81 7.78 3.05
CA ALA A 207 0.11 8.96 2.58
C ALA A 207 0.76 10.23 3.13
N TYR A 208 1.20 10.24 4.40
CA TYR A 208 1.92 11.39 4.98
C TYR A 208 3.15 11.76 4.19
N ARG A 209 3.91 10.79 3.66
CA ARG A 209 5.13 11.09 2.88
C ARG A 209 4.80 11.82 1.60
N ARG A 210 3.70 11.42 0.95
CA ARG A 210 3.23 12.05 -0.29
C ARG A 210 2.68 13.44 0.00
N LEU A 211 1.86 13.58 1.03
CA LEU A 211 1.32 14.87 1.47
C LEU A 211 2.46 15.82 1.86
N SER A 212 3.40 15.40 2.71
CA SER A 212 4.55 16.21 3.13
C SER A 212 5.40 16.69 1.94
N ARG A 213 5.58 15.83 0.94
CA ARG A 213 6.40 16.15 -0.24
C ARG A 213 5.70 17.05 -1.26
N PHE A 214 4.42 16.80 -1.54
CA PHE A 214 3.71 17.42 -2.67
C PHE A 214 2.65 18.44 -2.24
N PHE A 215 2.12 18.32 -1.02
CA PHE A 215 1.01 19.12 -0.48
C PHE A 215 1.26 19.50 1.00
N PRO A 216 2.38 20.19 1.32
CA PRO A 216 2.81 20.40 2.71
C PRO A 216 1.81 21.20 3.56
N GLU A 217 1.01 22.08 2.94
CA GLU A 217 -0.02 22.83 3.68
C GLU A 217 -1.19 21.93 4.12
N ASP A 218 -1.62 20.99 3.28
CA ASP A 218 -2.63 20.00 3.67
C ASP A 218 -2.05 19.04 4.72
N GLU A 219 -0.80 18.61 4.56
CA GLU A 219 -0.10 17.78 5.55
C GLU A 219 -0.09 18.43 6.93
N LYS A 220 0.26 19.72 6.98
CA LYS A 220 0.27 20.50 8.22
C LYS A 220 -1.13 20.64 8.81
N ALA A 221 -2.13 21.01 8.01
CA ALA A 221 -3.50 21.19 8.47
C ALA A 221 -4.07 19.88 9.05
N ILE A 222 -3.88 18.77 8.35
CA ILE A 222 -4.27 17.44 8.81
C ILE A 222 -3.54 17.08 10.10
N THR A 223 -2.23 17.28 10.16
CA THR A 223 -1.44 17.00 11.37
C THR A 223 -1.98 17.79 12.56
N GLU A 224 -2.19 19.09 12.42
CA GLU A 224 -2.68 19.94 13.50
C GLU A 224 -4.10 19.57 13.95
N GLY A 225 -5.00 19.31 12.99
CA GLY A 225 -6.39 18.94 13.27
C GLY A 225 -6.52 17.56 13.92
N PHE A 226 -5.84 16.56 13.36
CA PHE A 226 -5.93 15.19 13.84
C PHE A 226 -5.14 14.95 15.12
N SER A 227 -3.97 15.57 15.30
CA SER A 227 -3.24 15.44 16.55
C SER A 227 -4.05 16.00 17.71
N GLU A 228 -4.73 17.13 17.54
CA GLU A 228 -5.51 17.73 18.63
C GLU A 228 -6.70 16.86 19.05
N ILE A 229 -7.50 16.37 18.09
CA ILE A 229 -8.64 15.48 18.42
C ILE A 229 -8.17 14.14 18.98
N ILE A 230 -7.12 13.53 18.43
CA ILE A 230 -6.66 12.20 18.87
C ILE A 230 -6.04 12.26 20.27
N ARG A 231 -5.33 13.34 20.60
CA ARG A 231 -4.68 13.51 21.91
C ARG A 231 -5.64 14.00 22.98
N THR A 232 -6.58 14.89 22.64
CA THR A 232 -7.36 15.64 23.65
C THR A 232 -8.87 15.52 23.51
N GLY A 233 -9.37 15.01 22.38
CA GLY A 233 -10.79 14.98 22.04
C GLY A 233 -11.39 16.35 21.68
N LYS A 234 -10.58 17.41 21.59
CA LYS A 234 -11.01 18.72 21.07
C LYS A 234 -11.22 18.64 19.56
N THR A 235 -12.33 19.19 19.07
CA THR A 235 -12.81 18.92 17.71
C THR A 235 -12.64 20.08 16.76
N GLU A 236 -12.38 21.30 17.24
CA GLU A 236 -12.50 22.53 16.44
C GLU A 236 -11.62 22.50 15.18
N LYS A 237 -10.35 22.10 15.31
CA LYS A 237 -9.45 22.01 14.15
C LYS A 237 -9.73 20.79 13.27
N PHE A 238 -10.12 19.68 13.86
CA PHE A 238 -10.54 18.49 13.11
C PHE A 238 -11.75 18.81 12.23
N GLU A 239 -12.78 19.45 12.79
CA GLU A 239 -13.98 19.83 12.07
C GLU A 239 -13.65 20.79 10.92
N ALA A 240 -12.78 21.78 11.15
CA ALA A 240 -12.35 22.70 10.10
C ALA A 240 -11.67 21.98 8.92
N VAL A 241 -10.78 21.01 9.18
CA VAL A 241 -10.12 20.21 8.14
C VAL A 241 -11.13 19.34 7.39
N MET A 242 -12.03 18.67 8.11
CA MET A 242 -13.04 17.80 7.51
C MET A 242 -14.01 18.60 6.62
N GLU A 243 -14.47 19.76 7.08
CA GLU A 243 -15.37 20.63 6.32
C GLU A 243 -14.71 21.17 5.04
N ASP A 244 -13.45 21.62 5.12
CA ASP A 244 -12.70 22.08 3.94
C ASP A 244 -12.58 20.96 2.90
N LEU A 245 -12.12 19.78 3.32
CA LEU A 245 -11.92 18.65 2.41
C LEU A 245 -13.24 18.16 1.81
N ILE A 246 -14.31 18.06 2.60
CA ILE A 246 -15.65 17.72 2.12
C ILE A 246 -16.13 18.76 1.09
N GLN A 247 -15.93 20.05 1.35
CA GLN A 247 -16.34 21.11 0.43
C GLN A 247 -15.55 21.06 -0.88
N ARG A 248 -14.22 20.91 -0.83
CA ARG A 248 -13.38 20.70 -2.01
C ARG A 248 -13.81 19.46 -2.81
N GLY A 249 -14.20 18.41 -2.09
CA GLY A 249 -14.82 17.22 -2.64
C GLY A 249 -16.08 17.50 -3.44
N LYS A 250 -17.02 18.23 -2.82
CA LYS A 250 -18.29 18.65 -3.45
C LYS A 250 -18.07 19.56 -4.65
N ASP A 251 -17.06 20.42 -4.61
CA ASP A 251 -16.69 21.30 -5.73
C ASP A 251 -16.03 20.55 -6.90
N LEU A 252 -15.42 19.39 -6.63
CA LEU A 252 -14.84 18.51 -7.64
C LEU A 252 -15.90 17.60 -8.29
N LEU A 253 -16.88 17.13 -7.51
CA LEU A 253 -17.87 16.14 -7.94
C LEU A 253 -18.55 16.44 -9.30
N PRO A 254 -19.01 17.66 -9.61
CA PRO A 254 -19.64 17.97 -10.91
C PRO A 254 -18.70 17.86 -12.11
N LYS A 255 -17.39 17.80 -11.88
CA LYS A 255 -16.34 17.72 -12.91
C LYS A 255 -15.91 16.28 -13.19
N LEU A 256 -16.39 15.32 -12.39
CA LEU A 256 -16.01 13.92 -12.48
C LEU A 256 -16.87 13.15 -13.47
N PRO A 257 -16.33 12.10 -14.12
CA PRO A 257 -17.11 11.27 -15.00
C PRO A 257 -18.21 10.53 -14.23
N ALA A 258 -19.41 10.44 -14.81
CA ALA A 258 -20.57 9.82 -14.17
C ALA A 258 -20.38 8.32 -13.86
N GLY A 259 -19.50 7.64 -14.61
CA GLY A 259 -19.17 6.23 -14.40
C GLY A 259 -17.69 5.96 -14.59
N ALA A 260 -17.21 4.89 -13.97
CA ALA A 260 -15.99 4.24 -14.44
C ALA A 260 -16.30 3.74 -15.85
N GLY A 261 -15.45 4.00 -16.83
CA GLY A 261 -15.45 3.15 -18.02
C GLY A 261 -15.39 1.69 -17.56
N ALA A 262 -16.00 0.76 -18.32
CA ALA A 262 -15.80 -0.66 -18.01
C ALA A 262 -14.28 -0.92 -17.96
N PRO A 263 -13.76 -1.54 -16.88
CA PRO A 263 -12.34 -1.85 -16.82
C PRO A 263 -12.00 -2.68 -18.06
N LEU A 264 -10.89 -2.35 -18.73
CA LEU A 264 -10.52 -3.11 -19.93
C LEU A 264 -10.25 -4.58 -19.57
N TYR A 265 -9.89 -4.84 -18.32
CA TYR A 265 -9.53 -6.14 -17.79
C TYR A 265 -10.16 -6.36 -16.40
N PRO A 266 -11.42 -6.82 -16.31
CA PRO A 266 -12.09 -7.11 -15.04
C PRO A 266 -11.50 -8.38 -14.41
N VAL A 267 -10.49 -8.22 -13.54
CA VAL A 267 -9.77 -9.33 -12.89
C VAL A 267 -10.73 -10.31 -12.20
N ASP A 268 -11.78 -9.80 -11.56
CA ASP A 268 -12.83 -10.58 -10.87
C ASP A 268 -13.58 -11.56 -11.77
N LYS A 269 -13.56 -11.37 -13.10
CA LYS A 269 -14.16 -12.33 -14.05
C LYS A 269 -13.24 -13.49 -14.41
N PHE A 270 -11.96 -13.40 -14.11
CA PHE A 270 -10.95 -14.37 -14.54
C PHE A 270 -10.27 -15.09 -13.37
N VAL A 271 -10.42 -14.58 -12.15
CA VAL A 271 -9.96 -15.23 -10.92
C VAL A 271 -11.14 -15.91 -10.24
N PRO A 272 -11.13 -17.24 -10.05
CA PRO A 272 -12.09 -17.94 -9.22
C PRO A 272 -12.23 -17.27 -7.85
N LYS A 273 -13.45 -17.22 -7.32
CA LYS A 273 -13.72 -16.51 -6.06
C LYS A 273 -12.83 -17.03 -4.92
N GLU A 274 -12.65 -18.35 -4.84
CA GLU A 274 -11.83 -19.00 -3.82
C GLU A 274 -10.38 -18.52 -3.88
N GLU A 275 -9.81 -18.42 -5.08
CA GLU A 275 -8.45 -17.92 -5.29
C GLU A 275 -8.35 -16.42 -4.96
N ALA A 276 -9.36 -15.62 -5.33
CA ALA A 276 -9.41 -14.20 -4.99
C ALA A 276 -9.51 -13.96 -3.47
N ASP A 277 -10.29 -14.79 -2.77
CA ASP A 277 -10.41 -14.76 -1.31
C ASP A 277 -9.08 -15.16 -0.64
N GLU A 278 -8.39 -16.19 -1.13
CA GLU A 278 -7.05 -16.57 -0.65
C GLU A 278 -6.02 -15.44 -0.84
N ILE A 279 -5.98 -14.81 -2.01
CA ILE A 279 -5.09 -13.68 -2.29
C ILE A 279 -5.39 -12.51 -1.33
N ARG A 280 -6.69 -12.19 -1.14
CA ARG A 280 -7.10 -11.13 -0.22
C ARG A 280 -6.65 -11.42 1.20
N ASP A 281 -6.91 -12.63 1.69
CA ASP A 281 -6.55 -13.04 3.05
C ASP A 281 -5.04 -12.91 3.26
N MET A 282 -4.24 -13.45 2.34
CA MET A 282 -2.80 -13.33 2.45
C MET A 282 -2.30 -11.88 2.41
N PHE A 283 -2.88 -11.02 1.57
CA PHE A 283 -2.56 -9.59 1.55
C PHE A 283 -2.92 -8.90 2.87
N LEU A 284 -4.11 -9.19 3.43
CA LEU A 284 -4.54 -8.65 4.72
C LEU A 284 -3.58 -9.07 5.84
N LYS A 285 -3.17 -10.34 5.85
CA LYS A 285 -2.17 -10.84 6.81
C LYS A 285 -0.84 -10.10 6.66
N PHE A 286 -0.30 -9.98 5.45
CA PHE A 286 0.94 -9.27 5.17
C PHE A 286 0.90 -7.82 5.65
N MET A 287 -0.12 -7.06 5.23
CA MET A 287 -0.23 -5.64 5.56
C MET A 287 -0.43 -5.41 7.04
N THR A 288 -1.27 -6.23 7.69
CA THR A 288 -1.50 -6.12 9.14
C THR A 288 -0.22 -6.37 9.92
N ASP A 289 0.57 -7.37 9.54
CA ASP A 289 1.87 -7.68 10.15
C ASP A 289 2.85 -6.52 9.99
N HIS A 290 3.03 -6.04 8.75
CA HIS A 290 3.90 -4.89 8.44
C HIS A 290 3.54 -3.64 9.25
N LEU A 291 2.24 -3.32 9.33
CA LEU A 291 1.76 -2.15 10.08
C LEU A 291 1.99 -2.32 11.60
N CYS A 292 1.79 -3.52 12.14
CA CYS A 292 2.02 -3.83 13.55
C CYS A 292 3.51 -3.73 13.95
N GLU A 293 4.41 -4.18 13.07
CA GLU A 293 5.87 -4.01 13.25
C GLU A 293 6.28 -2.53 13.15
N ALA A 294 5.60 -1.75 12.31
CA ALA A 294 5.89 -0.34 12.10
C ALA A 294 5.38 0.59 13.21
N LEU A 295 4.51 0.14 14.13
CA LEU A 295 3.90 0.99 15.17
C LEU A 295 4.92 1.81 15.97
N GLU A 296 5.91 1.15 16.57
CA GLU A 296 6.95 1.82 17.38
C GLU A 296 7.89 2.67 16.53
N THR A 297 8.25 2.20 15.33
CA THR A 297 9.24 2.88 14.50
C THR A 297 8.68 4.09 13.78
N SER A 298 7.36 4.12 13.54
CA SER A 298 6.64 5.25 12.94
C SER A 298 6.69 6.49 13.82
N GLN A 299 6.69 6.34 15.16
CA GLN A 299 6.87 7.46 16.11
C GLN A 299 8.15 8.25 15.86
N LYS A 300 9.22 7.58 15.42
CA LYS A 300 10.50 8.23 15.12
C LYS A 300 10.49 9.01 13.80
N ARG A 301 9.45 8.85 12.98
CA ARG A 301 9.31 9.48 11.65
C ARG A 301 8.49 10.78 11.67
N GLY A 302 7.77 11.05 12.75
CA GLY A 302 6.93 12.24 12.92
C GLY A 302 5.53 11.88 13.42
N GLU A 303 4.80 12.88 13.93
CA GLU A 303 3.47 12.70 14.53
C GLU A 303 2.46 12.12 13.52
N LEU A 304 2.35 12.72 12.33
CA LEU A 304 1.42 12.23 11.32
C LEU A 304 1.72 10.79 10.88
N ALA A 305 3.00 10.44 10.71
CA ALA A 305 3.42 9.09 10.37
C ALA A 305 2.99 8.07 11.44
N HIS A 306 3.09 8.45 12.71
CA HIS A 306 2.66 7.61 13.82
C HIS A 306 1.15 7.40 13.85
N LEU A 307 0.41 8.51 13.79
CA LEU A 307 -1.06 8.48 13.85
C LEU A 307 -1.63 7.75 12.63
N GLU A 308 -1.07 7.95 11.43
CA GLU A 308 -1.49 7.26 10.22
C GLU A 308 -1.21 5.76 10.27
N ASN A 309 -0.06 5.35 10.85
CA ASN A 309 0.24 3.93 11.02
C ASN A 309 -0.76 3.27 11.98
N LEU A 310 -1.07 3.91 13.11
CA LEU A 310 -2.09 3.43 14.04
C LEU A 310 -3.47 3.33 13.35
N SER A 311 -3.87 4.38 12.64
CA SER A 311 -5.10 4.42 11.86
C SER A 311 -5.19 3.27 10.85
N SER A 312 -4.08 3.01 10.15
CA SER A 312 -3.97 1.91 9.20
C SER A 312 -4.09 0.56 9.91
N THR A 313 -3.39 0.35 11.03
CA THR A 313 -3.48 -0.89 11.82
C THR A 313 -4.93 -1.20 12.23
N LEU A 314 -5.67 -0.22 12.75
CA LEU A 314 -7.07 -0.41 13.16
C LEU A 314 -7.97 -0.78 11.96
N ASN A 315 -7.78 -0.11 10.82
CA ASN A 315 -8.52 -0.43 9.60
C ASN A 315 -8.21 -1.84 9.08
N PHE A 316 -6.95 -2.28 9.14
CA PHE A 316 -6.56 -3.62 8.70
C PHE A 316 -7.02 -4.72 9.65
N ILE A 317 -7.08 -4.46 10.97
CA ILE A 317 -7.75 -5.36 11.94
C ILE A 317 -9.23 -5.51 11.56
N LYS A 318 -9.92 -4.39 11.29
CA LYS A 318 -11.33 -4.41 10.84
C LYS A 318 -11.49 -5.24 9.56
N MET A 319 -10.71 -4.96 8.53
CA MET A 319 -10.79 -5.66 7.24
C MET A 319 -10.50 -7.17 7.37
N SER A 320 -9.61 -7.56 8.28
CA SER A 320 -9.33 -8.96 8.58
C SER A 320 -10.54 -9.68 9.20
N LEU A 321 -11.28 -9.00 10.08
CA LEU A 321 -12.54 -9.51 10.62
C LEU A 321 -13.63 -9.57 9.54
N GLU A 322 -13.76 -8.52 8.72
CA GLU A 322 -14.74 -8.49 7.62
C GLU A 322 -14.51 -9.64 6.63
N SER A 323 -13.25 -9.94 6.29
CA SER A 323 -12.90 -11.08 5.42
C SER A 323 -13.31 -12.41 6.05
N LYS A 324 -13.00 -12.59 7.34
CA LYS A 324 -13.32 -13.79 8.10
C LYS A 324 -14.83 -14.04 8.21
N GLU A 325 -15.61 -12.99 8.43
CA GLU A 325 -17.05 -13.09 8.70
C GLU A 325 -17.92 -12.98 7.44
N GLY A 326 -17.38 -12.42 6.35
CA GLY A 326 -18.16 -12.06 5.17
C GLY A 326 -19.18 -10.94 5.43
N VAL A 327 -18.95 -10.13 6.46
CA VAL A 327 -19.84 -9.02 6.89
C VAL A 327 -19.04 -7.73 6.89
N GLN A 328 -19.59 -6.68 6.29
CA GLN A 328 -18.96 -5.35 6.34
C GLN A 328 -19.14 -4.72 7.73
N GLY A 329 -18.06 -4.17 8.27
CA GLY A 329 -18.03 -3.50 9.56
C GLY A 329 -18.45 -2.02 9.50
N GLY A 330 -18.80 -1.52 8.32
CA GLY A 330 -19.19 -0.13 8.11
C GLY A 330 -18.03 0.86 8.28
N GLN A 331 -18.38 2.12 8.53
CA GLN A 331 -17.45 3.23 8.74
C GLN A 331 -17.79 4.00 10.02
N ALA A 332 -16.91 4.90 10.45
CA ALA A 332 -17.13 5.77 11.60
C ALA A 332 -17.63 5.02 12.86
N LYS A 333 -18.75 5.42 13.46
CA LYS A 333 -19.28 4.78 14.67
C LYS A 333 -19.72 3.33 14.46
N GLU A 334 -20.13 2.96 13.24
CA GLU A 334 -20.41 1.56 12.91
C GLU A 334 -19.14 0.71 12.97
N ALA A 335 -18.04 1.20 12.41
CA ALA A 335 -16.73 0.53 12.47
C ALA A 335 -16.23 0.39 13.91
N MET A 336 -16.40 1.41 14.74
CA MET A 336 -16.08 1.36 16.17
C MET A 336 -16.87 0.26 16.88
N ARG A 337 -18.21 0.26 16.74
CA ARG A 337 -19.09 -0.77 17.32
C ARG A 337 -18.78 -2.16 16.81
N TYR A 338 -18.43 -2.28 15.53
CA TYR A 338 -18.04 -3.54 14.92
C TYR A 338 -16.76 -4.08 15.58
N LEU A 339 -15.74 -3.23 15.78
CA LEU A 339 -14.53 -3.62 16.50
C LEU A 339 -14.81 -3.95 17.97
N GLU A 340 -15.59 -3.14 18.69
CA GLU A 340 -15.95 -3.38 20.10
C GLU A 340 -16.70 -4.70 20.33
N LYS A 341 -17.57 -5.08 19.38
CA LYS A 341 -18.27 -6.36 19.42
C LYS A 341 -17.31 -7.55 19.47
N HIS A 342 -16.18 -7.46 18.77
CA HIS A 342 -15.15 -8.51 18.71
C HIS A 342 -14.12 -8.37 19.81
N TYR A 343 -13.77 -7.13 20.12
CA TYR A 343 -12.71 -6.74 21.04
C TYR A 343 -13.23 -5.63 21.95
N PRO A 344 -13.91 -5.96 23.06
CA PRO A 344 -14.52 -4.97 23.95
C PRO A 344 -13.54 -3.91 24.47
N ASP A 345 -12.26 -4.27 24.55
CA ASP A 345 -11.18 -3.39 25.02
C ASP A 345 -10.45 -2.66 23.87
N ILE A 346 -10.92 -2.70 22.62
CA ILE A 346 -10.20 -2.10 21.48
C ILE A 346 -9.99 -0.59 21.66
N MET A 347 -10.97 0.11 22.22
CA MET A 347 -10.88 1.53 22.49
C MET A 347 -9.83 1.81 23.58
N PRO A 348 -9.90 1.27 24.80
CA PRO A 348 -8.87 1.50 25.81
C PRO A 348 -7.48 1.05 25.35
N MET A 349 -7.35 -0.03 24.57
CA MET A 349 -6.07 -0.44 23.96
C MET A 349 -5.53 0.61 22.98
N THR A 350 -6.39 1.19 22.16
CA THR A 350 -6.01 2.25 21.21
C THR A 350 -5.58 3.51 21.95
N LEU A 351 -6.28 3.89 23.00
CA LEU A 351 -5.92 5.05 23.82
C LEU A 351 -4.60 4.84 24.57
N ALA A 352 -4.36 3.64 25.12
CA ALA A 352 -3.08 3.29 25.73
C ALA A 352 -1.92 3.30 24.71
N ALA A 353 -2.16 2.82 23.49
CA ALA A 353 -1.19 2.89 22.41
C ALA A 353 -0.84 4.35 22.03
N LEU A 354 -1.82 5.26 22.09
CA LEU A 354 -1.63 6.67 21.84
C LEU A 354 -0.89 7.37 22.98
N ASP A 355 -1.34 7.17 24.22
CA ASP A 355 -0.90 7.93 25.39
C ASP A 355 0.44 7.41 25.93
N ASP A 356 0.58 6.08 25.98
CA ASP A 356 1.69 5.41 26.67
C ASP A 356 2.63 4.68 25.70
N GLY A 357 2.29 4.61 24.41
CA GLY A 357 3.04 3.81 23.43
C GLY A 357 2.90 2.30 23.64
N GLU A 358 1.86 1.87 24.35
CA GLU A 358 1.58 0.47 24.68
C GLU A 358 0.92 -0.26 23.50
N PHE A 359 1.72 -0.67 22.51
CA PHE A 359 1.24 -1.31 21.27
C PHE A 359 0.96 -2.80 21.37
N GLU A 360 1.51 -3.49 22.38
CA GLU A 360 1.42 -4.94 22.51
C GLU A 360 -0.02 -5.48 22.55
N PRO A 361 -0.99 -4.83 23.23
CA PRO A 361 -2.39 -5.23 23.16
C PRO A 361 -2.95 -5.19 21.73
N LEU A 362 -2.64 -4.16 20.95
CA LEU A 362 -3.07 -4.05 19.55
C LEU A 362 -2.45 -5.14 18.68
N ARG A 363 -1.17 -5.47 18.88
CA ARG A 363 -0.50 -6.58 18.18
C ARG A 363 -1.18 -7.93 18.47
N LYS A 364 -1.56 -8.18 19.72
CA LYS A 364 -2.30 -9.39 20.11
C LYS A 364 -3.68 -9.45 19.46
N THR A 365 -4.38 -8.31 19.42
CA THR A 365 -5.67 -8.21 18.74
C THR A 365 -5.55 -8.47 17.23
N ALA A 366 -4.53 -7.92 16.58
CA ALA A 366 -4.23 -8.21 15.19
C ALA A 366 -3.93 -9.70 14.95
N ALA A 367 -3.12 -10.32 15.82
CA ALA A 367 -2.85 -11.75 15.74
C ALA A 367 -4.11 -12.61 15.91
N ASP A 368 -5.03 -12.22 16.78
CA ASP A 368 -6.30 -12.92 16.96
C ASP A 368 -7.25 -12.74 15.77
N ALA A 369 -7.36 -11.54 15.21
CA ALA A 369 -8.16 -11.28 14.01
C ALA A 369 -7.69 -12.16 12.83
N LEU A 370 -6.38 -12.34 12.71
CA LEU A 370 -5.72 -13.18 11.71
C LEU A 370 -5.58 -14.66 12.11
N LYS A 371 -6.14 -15.11 13.25
CA LYS A 371 -5.95 -16.49 13.74
C LYS A 371 -6.41 -17.56 12.74
N HIS A 372 -7.45 -17.25 11.96
CA HIS A 372 -7.94 -18.12 10.88
C HIS A 372 -6.90 -18.30 9.75
N MET A 373 -5.96 -17.38 9.63
CA MET A 373 -4.80 -17.43 8.72
C MET A 373 -3.49 -17.82 9.44
N GLY A 374 -3.58 -18.39 10.64
CA GLY A 374 -2.42 -18.79 11.45
C GLY A 374 -1.78 -17.65 12.26
N GLY A 375 -2.45 -16.51 12.43
CA GLY A 375 -1.98 -15.37 13.22
C GLY A 375 -1.00 -14.45 12.48
N LEU A 376 -0.30 -13.58 13.23
CA LEU A 376 0.85 -12.81 12.72
C LEU A 376 2.01 -13.75 12.35
N GLY A 377 2.94 -13.26 11.54
CA GLY A 377 4.01 -14.08 11.01
C GLY A 377 3.54 -14.75 9.72
N TYR A 378 3.96 -14.16 8.62
CA TYR A 378 3.69 -14.64 7.29
C TYR A 378 4.96 -15.15 6.63
N ARG A 379 4.90 -16.30 5.94
CA ARG A 379 6.12 -16.96 5.43
C ARG A 379 6.27 -16.92 3.91
N ARG A 380 5.18 -16.72 3.14
CA ARG A 380 5.23 -16.76 1.67
C ARG A 380 3.92 -16.25 1.04
N LEU A 381 3.98 -15.13 0.31
CA LEU A 381 2.94 -14.64 -0.61
C LEU A 381 3.44 -14.92 -2.00
N GLU A 382 2.61 -15.61 -2.75
CA GLU A 382 2.77 -15.74 -4.18
C GLU A 382 1.58 -15.03 -4.79
N ASN A 383 1.80 -13.80 -5.25
CA ASN A 383 0.76 -13.08 -5.98
C ASN A 383 0.84 -13.45 -7.46
N TYR A 384 -0.10 -14.29 -7.91
CA TYR A 384 -0.19 -14.83 -9.26
C TYR A 384 -0.99 -13.92 -10.22
N TYR A 385 -0.62 -12.64 -10.34
CA TYR A 385 -1.23 -11.76 -11.36
C TYR A 385 -1.02 -12.28 -12.79
N ALA A 386 0.06 -13.01 -13.08
CA ALA A 386 0.35 -13.46 -14.44
C ALA A 386 -0.50 -14.62 -14.91
N ASP A 387 -0.91 -15.54 -14.02
CA ASP A 387 -1.87 -16.57 -14.39
C ASP A 387 -3.25 -15.92 -14.63
N ASP A 388 -3.58 -14.81 -13.95
CA ASP A 388 -4.76 -13.99 -14.27
C ASP A 388 -4.62 -13.27 -15.61
N VAL A 389 -3.44 -12.71 -15.92
CA VAL A 389 -3.16 -12.08 -17.22
C VAL A 389 -3.21 -13.09 -18.35
N ALA A 390 -2.65 -14.28 -18.16
CA ALA A 390 -2.72 -15.38 -19.13
C ALA A 390 -4.16 -15.84 -19.32
N ARG A 391 -4.95 -15.93 -18.24
CA ARG A 391 -6.40 -16.23 -18.28
C ARG A 391 -7.17 -15.14 -19.02
N VAL A 392 -6.91 -13.87 -18.73
CA VAL A 392 -7.48 -12.69 -19.41
C VAL A 392 -7.13 -12.70 -20.90
N ASN A 393 -5.85 -12.93 -21.24
CA ASN A 393 -5.38 -12.96 -22.62
C ASN A 393 -5.91 -14.18 -23.40
N ALA A 394 -5.96 -15.35 -22.77
CA ALA A 394 -6.54 -16.56 -23.36
C ALA A 394 -8.05 -16.41 -23.56
N ALA A 395 -8.77 -15.81 -22.61
CA ALA A 395 -10.18 -15.48 -22.75
C ALA A 395 -10.40 -14.44 -23.87
N ALA A 396 -9.60 -13.38 -23.93
CA ALA A 396 -9.64 -12.38 -25.01
C ALA A 396 -9.30 -12.96 -26.39
N ALA A 397 -8.50 -14.03 -26.45
CA ALA A 397 -8.19 -14.76 -27.69
C ALA A 397 -9.31 -15.74 -28.11
N ASN A 398 -10.13 -16.21 -27.16
CA ASN A 398 -11.23 -17.15 -27.39
C ASN A 398 -12.59 -16.46 -27.62
N ASP A 399 -12.80 -15.26 -27.05
CA ASP A 399 -14.01 -14.46 -27.22
C ASP A 399 -13.96 -13.62 -28.50
N ASP A 400 -14.40 -14.24 -29.60
CA ASP A 400 -14.68 -13.59 -30.87
C ASP A 400 -15.96 -12.72 -30.75
N VAL A 401 -15.90 -11.60 -30.02
CA VAL A 401 -17.00 -10.61 -29.93
C VAL A 401 -16.49 -9.14 -30.00
N LYS A 402 -16.57 -8.60 -31.22
CA LYS A 402 -17.13 -7.28 -31.57
C LYS A 402 -16.49 -6.04 -30.90
N LYS A 403 -15.55 -5.45 -31.62
CA LYS A 403 -15.04 -4.06 -31.54
C LYS A 403 -13.99 -3.77 -30.45
N ALA A 404 -12.80 -4.34 -30.58
CA ALA A 404 -11.57 -3.64 -30.26
C ALA A 404 -10.53 -3.95 -31.35
N PRO A 405 -9.78 -2.97 -31.87
CA PRO A 405 -8.83 -3.23 -32.94
C PRO A 405 -7.70 -4.10 -32.41
N ALA A 406 -7.67 -5.35 -32.88
CA ALA A 406 -6.50 -6.19 -32.86
C ALA A 406 -5.35 -5.45 -33.56
N LYS A 407 -4.49 -4.81 -32.77
CA LYS A 407 -3.12 -4.58 -33.16
C LYS A 407 -2.28 -5.30 -32.13
N HIS A 408 -1.66 -6.39 -32.56
CA HIS A 408 -0.48 -6.94 -31.91
C HIS A 408 0.40 -5.78 -31.44
N PHE A 409 0.70 -5.75 -30.15
CA PHE A 409 1.60 -4.77 -29.57
C PHE A 409 2.99 -5.02 -30.16
N HIS A 410 3.30 -4.31 -31.23
CA HIS A 410 4.67 -4.12 -31.69
C HIS A 410 5.13 -2.79 -31.09
N PRO A 411 5.94 -2.79 -30.01
CA PRO A 411 6.54 -1.55 -29.55
C PRO A 411 7.41 -1.02 -30.67
N LYS A 412 6.98 0.09 -31.30
CA LYS A 412 7.90 0.92 -32.09
C LYS A 412 8.69 1.74 -31.08
N PHE A 413 9.93 1.33 -30.85
CA PHE A 413 10.93 2.20 -30.25
C PHE A 413 11.27 3.26 -31.31
N SER A 414 10.87 4.50 -31.06
CA SER A 414 11.31 5.68 -31.81
C SER A 414 12.09 6.58 -30.88
#